data_AF-A0A7X8IHR0-F1
#
_entry.id   AF-A0A7X8IHR0-F1
#
_cell.length_a   1.000
_cell.length_b   1.000
_cell.length_c   1.000
_cell.angle_alpha   90.00
_cell.angle_beta   90.00
_cell.angle_gamma   90.00
#
_symmetry.space_group_name_H-M   'P 1'
#
loop_
_entity.id
_entity.type
_entity.pdbx_description
1 polymer ?
#
loop_
_entity_poly.entity_id
_entity_poly.type
_entity_poly.pdbx_seq_one_letter_code
_entity_poly.pdbx_strand_id
1 'polypeptide(L)'
;MKKLILPFLLLCATLLSAQSTIPNAGFENWTTAEGCYPTNYATNPYAFDPQDLFSNASLITKAAGYESPTGVELKIGGMIGSSNISGEPDSSGDVPDFSNIHGGIPYDQKPTGIKGYYKWQASGEAMGTMIVIFSKNGANIGTYMHMFSDAADEYTAFEFNFDTPAELTETPDSVIIGFIHMANDPEVSGALTIDKIEFTGVESQPELLNGDFEEWVEVSAEKADNWYYVYKTGKKTDDAYAGQYAFELTTTEDYGGNLSNGYQEDYSSDIFFEGLPFTNQRDVFEFYYKLTEAGDCSEHPSHLYLKFLNDAGEALHTIGHQLHPSAEYKKEEVSFDLRFVPAKIVMNFTSGSGVGSVLKVDEMCFQSEQSGLNDISTKEISIYPNPTDKGFYLPKNLAINEVRIINLQGAEVLNGSDKNNYVDVSSLAKGVYIVLLNSKEGVYKNKLIKK
;
A
#
# COMPACT_ATOMS: atom_id res chain seq x y z
N MET A 1 67.84 -7.63 -31.84
CA MET A 1 66.37 -7.56 -31.91
C MET A 1 65.77 -8.76 -31.18
N LYS A 2 65.37 -8.60 -29.92
CA LYS A 2 64.60 -9.62 -29.18
C LYS A 2 63.25 -8.99 -28.86
N LYS A 3 62.20 -9.48 -29.51
CA LYS A 3 60.82 -9.05 -29.27
C LYS A 3 60.35 -9.66 -27.95
N LEU A 4 60.03 -8.83 -26.97
CA LEU A 4 59.40 -9.25 -25.73
C LEU A 4 57.89 -9.37 -25.99
N ILE A 5 57.36 -10.59 -25.88
CA ILE A 5 55.93 -10.86 -25.96
C ILE A 5 55.35 -10.59 -24.56
N LEU A 6 54.46 -9.60 -24.46
CA LEU A 6 53.70 -9.29 -23.26
C LEU A 6 52.45 -10.18 -23.22
N PRO A 7 52.18 -10.96 -22.16
CA PRO A 7 50.93 -11.72 -22.07
C PRO A 7 49.79 -10.75 -21.74
N PHE A 8 48.77 -10.73 -22.60
CA PHE A 8 47.52 -10.02 -22.38
C PHE A 8 46.71 -10.83 -21.35
N LEU A 9 46.76 -10.42 -20.08
CA LEU A 9 45.89 -10.97 -19.05
C LEU A 9 44.49 -10.41 -19.31
N LEU A 10 43.59 -11.24 -19.84
CA LEU A 10 42.18 -10.91 -20.00
C LEU A 10 41.58 -10.78 -18.58
N LEU A 11 41.47 -9.56 -18.08
CA LEU A 11 40.78 -9.28 -16.82
C LEU A 11 39.28 -9.41 -17.10
N CYS A 12 38.71 -10.59 -16.87
CA CYS A 12 37.26 -10.73 -16.72
C CYS A 12 36.84 -9.89 -15.52
N ALA A 13 36.36 -8.68 -15.78
CA ALA A 13 35.62 -7.91 -14.80
C ALA A 13 34.31 -8.67 -14.55
N THR A 14 34.27 -9.50 -13.51
CA THR A 14 33.01 -9.91 -12.92
C THR A 14 32.38 -8.63 -12.39
N LEU A 15 31.31 -8.17 -13.04
CA LEU A 15 30.41 -7.19 -12.45
C LEU A 15 29.88 -7.82 -11.17
N LEU A 16 30.46 -7.47 -10.03
CA LEU A 16 29.85 -7.70 -8.73
C LEU A 16 28.65 -6.75 -8.66
N SER A 17 27.47 -7.23 -9.02
CA SER A 17 26.24 -6.51 -8.72
C SER A 17 26.09 -6.46 -7.20
N ALA A 18 25.93 -5.26 -6.64
CA ALA A 18 25.59 -5.10 -5.24
C ALA A 18 24.27 -5.84 -4.96
N GLN A 19 24.26 -6.70 -3.94
CA GLN A 19 23.06 -7.40 -3.48
C GLN A 19 22.16 -6.38 -2.76
N SER A 20 20.87 -6.33 -3.10
CA SER A 20 19.91 -5.45 -2.41
C SER A 20 19.54 -6.03 -1.06
N THR A 21 19.66 -5.23 0.00
CA THR A 21 19.09 -5.57 1.32
C THR A 21 17.58 -5.71 1.21
N ILE A 22 16.98 -6.60 2.00
CA ILE A 22 15.52 -6.71 2.08
C ILE A 22 14.92 -5.34 2.45
N PRO A 23 14.11 -4.71 1.58
CA PRO A 23 13.50 -3.43 1.89
C PRO A 23 12.51 -3.58 3.04
N ASN A 24 12.53 -2.63 3.97
CA ASN A 24 11.57 -2.56 5.08
C ASN A 24 11.46 -3.87 5.88
N ALA A 25 12.59 -4.53 6.13
CA ALA A 25 12.62 -5.88 6.69
C ALA A 25 12.11 -6.01 8.14
N GLY A 26 12.15 -4.90 8.89
CA GLY A 26 11.55 -4.78 10.23
C GLY A 26 10.23 -4.00 10.24
N PHE A 27 9.61 -3.75 9.08
CA PHE A 27 8.29 -3.11 8.98
C PHE A 27 8.16 -1.75 9.70
N GLU A 28 9.19 -0.92 9.66
CA GLU A 28 9.19 0.42 10.26
C GLU A 28 8.68 1.52 9.31
N ASN A 29 8.57 1.22 8.02
CA ASN A 29 8.12 2.17 7.00
C ASN A 29 6.74 1.76 6.48
N TRP A 30 5.79 2.68 6.59
CA TRP A 30 4.42 2.51 6.15
C TRP A 30 3.96 3.75 5.40
N THR A 31 3.33 3.55 4.25
CA THR A 31 2.64 4.59 3.51
C THR A 31 1.19 4.67 4.00
N THR A 32 0.74 5.86 4.35
CA THR A 32 -0.67 6.13 4.67
C THR A 32 -1.37 6.70 3.44
N ALA A 33 -2.54 6.18 3.10
CA ALA A 33 -3.45 6.78 2.13
C ALA A 33 -4.72 7.27 2.85
N GLU A 34 -5.24 8.39 2.38
CA GLU A 34 -6.38 9.10 2.97
C GLU A 34 -7.53 9.16 1.96
N GLY A 35 -8.76 9.12 2.45
CA GLY A 35 -9.97 9.28 1.67
C GLY A 35 -11.10 9.80 2.53
N CYS A 36 -12.26 10.07 1.91
CA CYS A 36 -13.41 10.60 2.61
C CYS A 36 -14.73 10.20 1.95
N TYR A 37 -15.81 10.24 2.72
CA TYR A 37 -17.18 10.13 2.23
C TYR A 37 -18.14 11.00 3.06
N PRO A 38 -19.30 11.38 2.51
CA PRO A 38 -20.26 12.21 3.24
C PRO A 38 -20.86 11.47 4.44
N THR A 39 -21.02 12.17 5.56
CA THR A 39 -21.66 11.63 6.77
C THR A 39 -23.07 11.13 6.46
N ASN A 40 -23.47 10.03 7.11
CA ASN A 40 -24.75 9.31 6.90
C ASN A 40 -24.91 8.62 5.55
N TYR A 41 -23.97 8.78 4.62
CA TYR A 41 -23.89 7.96 3.42
C TYR A 41 -22.84 6.89 3.67
N ALA A 42 -23.29 5.75 4.21
CA ALA A 42 -22.44 4.58 4.29
C ALA A 42 -21.94 4.25 2.88
N THR A 43 -20.64 4.33 2.69
CA THR A 43 -20.03 3.57 1.62
C THR A 43 -20.30 2.11 1.94
N ASN A 44 -20.65 1.35 0.93
CA ASN A 44 -20.53 -0.10 1.02
C ASN A 44 -19.15 -0.38 1.67
N PRO A 45 -19.00 -1.27 2.68
CA PRO A 45 -17.68 -1.63 3.19
C PRO A 45 -16.70 -2.09 2.09
N TYR A 46 -17.19 -2.38 0.88
CA TYR A 46 -16.41 -2.59 -0.35
C TYR A 46 -16.03 -1.32 -1.15
N ALA A 47 -16.63 -0.14 -0.90
CA ALA A 47 -16.41 1.10 -1.67
C ALA A 47 -15.26 1.98 -1.13
N PHE A 48 -14.72 1.65 0.04
CA PHE A 48 -13.35 1.99 0.39
C PHE A 48 -12.64 0.67 0.68
N ASP A 49 -12.41 -0.16 -0.35
CA ASP A 49 -11.33 -1.12 -0.23
C ASP A 49 -10.07 -0.28 0.00
N PRO A 50 -9.33 -0.50 1.09
CA PRO A 50 -8.10 0.24 1.32
C PRO A 50 -7.09 0.12 0.18
N GLN A 51 -7.21 -0.91 -0.66
CA GLN A 51 -6.49 -1.00 -1.93
C GLN A 51 -6.83 0.15 -2.90
N ASP A 52 -8.08 0.62 -2.94
CA ASP A 52 -8.55 1.74 -3.77
C ASP A 52 -8.02 3.10 -3.27
N LEU A 53 -7.75 3.22 -1.96
CA LEU A 53 -7.05 4.40 -1.41
C LEU A 53 -5.63 4.52 -1.98
N PHE A 54 -4.94 3.39 -2.16
CA PHE A 54 -3.56 3.37 -2.66
C PHE A 54 -3.44 3.38 -4.18
N SER A 55 -4.52 3.14 -4.93
CA SER A 55 -4.50 3.13 -6.40
C SER A 55 -4.63 4.52 -7.02
N ASN A 56 -4.70 5.60 -6.21
CA ASN A 56 -5.09 6.96 -6.63
C ASN A 56 -6.46 7.01 -7.35
N ALA A 57 -7.26 5.95 -7.26
CA ALA A 57 -8.54 5.80 -7.92
C ALA A 57 -9.70 5.97 -6.94
N SER A 58 -9.58 6.86 -5.93
CA SER A 58 -10.69 7.16 -5.03
C SER A 58 -11.93 7.46 -5.87
N LEU A 59 -12.92 6.59 -5.73
CA LEU A 59 -14.16 6.61 -6.50
C LEU A 59 -15.12 7.68 -6.00
N ILE A 60 -14.86 8.20 -4.79
CA ILE A 60 -15.63 9.22 -4.11
C ILE A 60 -14.65 10.31 -3.65
N THR A 61 -14.93 11.56 -3.98
CA THR A 61 -14.12 12.71 -3.57
C THR A 61 -14.98 13.95 -3.31
N LYS A 62 -14.45 14.88 -2.50
CA LYS A 62 -15.00 16.24 -2.38
C LYS A 62 -14.83 16.99 -3.70
N ALA A 63 -15.87 17.66 -4.16
CA ALA A 63 -15.83 18.63 -5.25
C ALA A 63 -16.34 20.00 -4.76
N ALA A 64 -16.14 21.05 -5.55
CA ALA A 64 -16.77 22.34 -5.26
C ALA A 64 -18.30 22.21 -5.41
N GLY A 65 -19.05 22.60 -4.39
CA GLY A 65 -20.51 22.54 -4.37
C GLY A 65 -21.20 23.67 -5.14
N TYR A 66 -22.51 23.57 -5.29
CA TYR A 66 -23.40 24.59 -5.83
C TYR A 66 -23.78 25.59 -4.73
N GLU A 67 -23.10 26.74 -4.73
CA GLU A 67 -23.25 27.79 -3.71
C GLU A 67 -22.81 27.35 -2.29
N SER A 68 -22.21 26.17 -2.16
CA SER A 68 -21.61 25.62 -0.94
C SER A 68 -20.10 25.32 -1.15
N PRO A 69 -19.33 25.18 -0.05
CA PRO A 69 -17.93 24.76 -0.11
C PRO A 69 -17.72 23.39 -0.76
N THR A 70 -18.61 22.43 -0.50
CA THR A 70 -18.43 21.03 -0.89
C THR A 70 -19.67 20.43 -1.55
N GLY A 71 -19.40 19.58 -2.54
CA GLY A 71 -20.34 18.62 -3.10
C GLY A 71 -19.64 17.27 -3.23
N VAL A 72 -20.34 16.27 -3.73
CA VAL A 72 -19.79 14.92 -3.91
C VAL A 72 -19.49 14.69 -5.38
N GLU A 73 -18.29 14.22 -5.69
CA GLU A 73 -17.96 13.66 -6.99
C GLU A 73 -17.81 12.13 -6.89
N LEU A 74 -18.54 11.43 -7.75
CA LEU A 74 -18.47 9.99 -7.94
C LEU A 74 -17.84 9.71 -9.29
N LYS A 75 -16.77 8.91 -9.31
CA LYS A 75 -16.16 8.35 -10.54
C LYS A 75 -16.80 7.01 -10.87
N ILE A 76 -16.51 6.47 -12.06
CA ILE A 76 -17.05 5.18 -12.52
C ILE A 76 -16.71 4.07 -11.52
N GLY A 77 -17.72 3.31 -11.10
CA GLY A 77 -17.64 2.32 -10.02
C GLY A 77 -17.99 2.88 -8.64
N GLY A 78 -18.08 4.21 -8.50
CA GLY A 78 -18.41 4.88 -7.24
C GLY A 78 -19.88 4.75 -6.87
N MET A 79 -20.13 4.48 -5.58
CA MET A 79 -21.47 4.40 -5.00
C MET A 79 -21.49 4.96 -3.58
N ILE A 80 -22.48 5.79 -3.28
CA ILE A 80 -22.80 6.21 -1.92
C ILE A 80 -24.28 5.95 -1.62
N GLY A 81 -24.61 5.56 -0.39
CA GLY A 81 -25.99 5.33 0.01
C GLY A 81 -26.18 5.52 1.51
N SER A 82 -27.35 5.99 1.93
CA SER A 82 -27.69 6.09 3.36
C SER A 82 -27.93 4.75 4.05
N SER A 83 -27.89 3.66 3.28
CA SER A 83 -27.85 2.28 3.74
C SER A 83 -27.18 1.42 2.65
N ASN A 84 -26.86 0.16 2.97
CA ASN A 84 -26.36 -0.80 1.99
C ASN A 84 -27.40 -1.03 0.89
N ILE A 85 -27.15 -0.49 -0.29
CA ILE A 85 -27.88 -0.82 -1.51
C ILE A 85 -27.14 -2.00 -2.16
N SER A 86 -27.43 -3.21 -1.71
CA SER A 86 -26.86 -4.43 -2.32
C SER A 86 -27.74 -4.88 -3.49
N GLY A 87 -27.24 -4.65 -4.70
CA GLY A 87 -27.87 -5.03 -5.95
C GLY A 87 -27.19 -4.24 -7.05
N GLU A 88 -26.34 -4.89 -7.85
CA GLU A 88 -25.70 -4.24 -8.99
C GLU A 88 -26.81 -3.77 -9.96
N PRO A 89 -26.91 -2.47 -10.26
CA PRO A 89 -27.63 -2.00 -11.43
C PRO A 89 -27.08 -2.73 -12.66
N ASP A 90 -27.89 -3.60 -13.27
CA ASP A 90 -27.55 -4.13 -14.57
C ASP A 90 -27.73 -3.01 -15.60
N SER A 91 -26.67 -2.78 -16.35
CA SER A 91 -26.60 -1.88 -17.50
C SER A 91 -27.62 -2.12 -18.62
N SER A 92 -28.35 -3.24 -18.57
CA SER A 92 -29.45 -3.56 -19.47
C SER A 92 -30.62 -2.57 -19.37
N GLY A 93 -30.62 -1.71 -18.34
CA GLY A 93 -31.75 -0.82 -18.03
C GLY A 93 -32.83 -1.53 -17.22
N ASP A 94 -32.65 -2.81 -16.90
CA ASP A 94 -33.50 -3.53 -15.96
C ASP A 94 -33.18 -3.07 -14.53
N VAL A 95 -34.20 -2.55 -13.86
CA VAL A 95 -34.12 -2.12 -12.46
C VAL A 95 -33.85 -3.36 -11.61
N PRO A 96 -32.75 -3.41 -10.82
CA PRO A 96 -32.58 -4.48 -9.84
C PRO A 96 -33.81 -4.56 -8.95
N ASP A 97 -34.24 -5.78 -8.60
CA ASP A 97 -35.40 -5.94 -7.73
C ASP A 97 -35.06 -5.46 -6.30
N PHE A 98 -35.38 -4.21 -6.04
CA PHE A 98 -35.21 -3.56 -4.73
C PHE A 98 -36.35 -3.84 -3.76
N SER A 99 -37.31 -4.72 -4.09
CA SER A 99 -38.48 -5.00 -3.24
C SER A 99 -38.12 -5.50 -1.84
N ASN A 100 -36.98 -6.17 -1.69
CA ASN A 100 -36.48 -6.67 -0.41
C ASN A 100 -35.61 -5.65 0.35
N ILE A 101 -35.25 -4.52 -0.26
CA ILE A 101 -34.48 -3.47 0.40
C ILE A 101 -35.44 -2.57 1.16
N HIS A 102 -35.19 -2.40 2.45
CA HIS A 102 -35.97 -1.53 3.34
C HIS A 102 -35.08 -0.89 4.42
N GLY A 103 -35.59 0.13 5.09
CA GLY A 103 -34.87 0.84 6.17
C GLY A 103 -34.29 2.18 5.71
N GLY A 104 -33.08 2.50 6.16
CA GLY A 104 -32.41 3.77 5.89
C GLY A 104 -32.57 4.80 7.01
N ILE A 105 -32.44 6.08 6.66
CA ILE A 105 -32.55 7.19 7.62
C ILE A 105 -34.01 7.36 8.08
N PRO A 106 -34.26 7.65 9.38
CA PRO A 106 -35.61 7.92 9.87
C PRO A 106 -36.27 9.08 9.12
N TYR A 107 -37.52 8.90 8.70
CA TYR A 107 -38.25 9.92 7.97
C TYR A 107 -39.76 9.76 8.08
N ASP A 108 -40.46 10.83 8.46
CA ASP A 108 -41.89 10.82 8.80
C ASP A 108 -42.76 11.77 7.96
N GLN A 109 -42.18 12.37 6.92
CA GLN A 109 -42.91 13.19 5.95
C GLN A 109 -43.24 12.39 4.69
N LYS A 110 -44.26 12.82 3.95
CA LYS A 110 -44.62 12.23 2.65
C LYS A 110 -44.24 13.17 1.50
N PRO A 111 -43.04 13.02 0.91
CA PRO A 111 -42.59 13.89 -0.15
C PRO A 111 -43.32 13.63 -1.47
N THR A 112 -43.40 14.68 -2.29
CA THR A 112 -43.96 14.59 -3.65
C THR A 112 -42.89 14.38 -4.71
N GLY A 113 -41.63 14.64 -4.36
CA GLY A 113 -40.48 14.52 -5.26
C GLY A 113 -39.18 14.88 -4.56
N ILE A 114 -38.12 15.01 -5.35
CA ILE A 114 -36.77 15.38 -4.92
C ILE A 114 -36.12 16.24 -6.00
N LYS A 115 -35.31 17.20 -5.57
CA LYS A 115 -34.57 18.11 -6.43
C LYS A 115 -33.14 18.25 -5.94
N GLY A 116 -32.28 18.77 -6.80
CA GLY A 116 -30.92 19.14 -6.46
C GLY A 116 -30.16 19.66 -7.66
N TYR A 117 -28.84 19.67 -7.55
CA TYR A 117 -27.95 20.14 -8.60
C TYR A 117 -26.93 19.08 -8.96
N TYR A 118 -26.63 18.95 -10.24
CA TYR A 118 -25.66 17.98 -10.72
C TYR A 118 -24.76 18.57 -11.81
N LYS A 119 -23.57 17.99 -11.94
CA LYS A 119 -22.76 18.01 -13.15
C LYS A 119 -22.58 16.58 -13.62
N TRP A 120 -22.56 16.39 -14.93
CA TRP A 120 -22.40 15.08 -15.52
C TRP A 120 -21.48 15.18 -16.73
N GLN A 121 -20.32 14.54 -16.61
CA GLN A 121 -19.38 14.39 -17.70
C GLN A 121 -18.99 12.93 -17.78
N ALA A 122 -19.40 12.24 -18.84
CA ALA A 122 -18.95 10.89 -19.08
C ALA A 122 -18.74 10.63 -20.58
N SER A 123 -17.85 9.71 -20.88
CA SER A 123 -17.66 9.12 -22.20
C SER A 123 -18.49 7.84 -22.34
N GLY A 124 -18.63 7.32 -23.57
CA GLY A 124 -19.29 6.02 -23.81
C GLY A 124 -20.72 5.90 -23.25
N GLU A 125 -21.08 4.69 -22.81
CA GLU A 125 -22.39 4.34 -22.24
C GLU A 125 -22.35 4.32 -20.70
N ALA A 126 -21.69 5.29 -20.07
CA ALA A 126 -21.75 5.43 -18.61
C ALA A 126 -23.11 6.00 -18.17
N MET A 127 -23.52 5.64 -16.95
CA MET A 127 -24.78 6.09 -16.36
C MET A 127 -24.56 6.51 -14.90
N GLY A 128 -25.10 7.68 -14.56
CA GLY A 128 -25.25 8.13 -13.19
C GLY A 128 -26.69 7.88 -12.77
N THR A 129 -26.92 7.33 -11.59
CA THR A 129 -28.28 7.02 -11.10
C THR A 129 -28.43 7.48 -9.66
N MET A 130 -29.50 8.22 -9.37
CA MET A 130 -30.01 8.38 -8.02
C MET A 130 -31.14 7.40 -7.77
N ILE A 131 -31.13 6.75 -6.60
CA ILE A 131 -32.15 5.82 -6.14
C ILE A 131 -32.71 6.32 -4.81
N VAL A 132 -34.04 6.33 -4.69
CA VAL A 132 -34.76 6.66 -3.46
C VAL A 132 -35.72 5.53 -3.13
N ILE A 133 -35.58 4.92 -1.94
CA ILE A 133 -36.42 3.81 -1.46
C ILE A 133 -37.11 4.23 -0.17
N PHE A 134 -38.43 4.25 -0.16
CA PHE A 134 -39.24 4.52 1.03
C PHE A 134 -39.68 3.23 1.69
N SER A 135 -39.65 3.19 3.03
CA SER A 135 -40.09 2.05 3.80
C SER A 135 -41.15 2.40 4.84
N LYS A 136 -41.97 1.41 5.20
CA LYS A 136 -42.91 1.45 6.32
C LYS A 136 -42.97 0.10 7.02
N ASN A 137 -42.76 0.06 8.33
CA ASN A 137 -42.81 -1.15 9.16
C ASN A 137 -41.97 -2.31 8.61
N GLY A 138 -40.81 -2.02 8.03
CA GLY A 138 -39.91 -3.02 7.42
C GLY A 138 -40.31 -3.50 6.02
N ALA A 139 -41.27 -2.84 5.36
CA ALA A 139 -41.62 -3.11 3.97
C ALA A 139 -41.23 -1.94 3.06
N ASN A 140 -40.75 -2.22 1.84
CA ASN A 140 -40.58 -1.23 0.78
C ASN A 140 -41.96 -0.77 0.29
N ILE A 141 -42.23 0.54 0.36
CA ILE A 141 -43.51 1.14 -0.07
C ILE A 141 -43.37 1.99 -1.34
N GLY A 142 -42.16 2.11 -1.88
CA GLY A 142 -41.89 2.90 -3.08
C GLY A 142 -40.40 2.93 -3.40
N THR A 143 -40.06 2.69 -4.67
CA THR A 143 -38.70 2.81 -5.19
C THR A 143 -38.74 3.71 -6.41
N TYR A 144 -37.92 4.75 -6.39
CA TYR A 144 -37.88 5.79 -7.40
C TYR A 144 -36.45 5.99 -7.87
N MET A 145 -36.27 6.20 -9.17
CA MET A 145 -34.94 6.36 -9.76
C MET A 145 -34.90 7.51 -10.73
N HIS A 146 -33.74 8.17 -10.78
CA HIS A 146 -33.45 9.22 -11.75
C HIS A 146 -32.09 8.96 -12.36
N MET A 147 -32.04 8.98 -13.69
CA MET A 147 -30.82 8.75 -14.46
C MET A 147 -30.26 10.09 -14.94
N PHE A 148 -28.97 10.29 -14.68
CA PHE A 148 -28.17 11.38 -15.23
C PHE A 148 -27.50 10.87 -16.51
N SER A 149 -28.05 11.25 -17.66
CA SER A 149 -27.52 10.88 -18.99
C SER A 149 -27.10 12.10 -19.83
N ASP A 150 -27.72 13.25 -19.59
CA ASP A 150 -27.46 14.47 -20.35
C ASP A 150 -26.24 15.19 -19.80
N ALA A 151 -25.26 15.46 -20.68
CA ALA A 151 -24.03 16.17 -20.33
C ALA A 151 -24.33 17.53 -19.70
N ALA A 152 -23.70 17.80 -18.56
CA ALA A 152 -23.86 19.03 -17.79
C ALA A 152 -22.49 19.46 -17.24
N ASP A 153 -21.83 20.38 -17.95
CA ASP A 153 -20.50 20.90 -17.57
C ASP A 153 -20.57 21.86 -16.37
N GLU A 154 -21.72 22.51 -16.19
CA GLU A 154 -22.03 23.41 -15.08
C GLU A 154 -23.17 22.83 -14.24
N TYR A 155 -23.27 23.25 -12.99
CA TYR A 155 -24.33 22.80 -12.09
C TYR A 155 -25.71 23.08 -12.70
N THR A 156 -26.41 22.00 -13.02
CA THR A 156 -27.74 22.00 -13.62
C THR A 156 -28.74 21.49 -12.59
N ALA A 157 -29.86 22.19 -12.45
CA ALA A 157 -30.91 21.76 -11.53
C ALA A 157 -31.65 20.55 -12.11
N PHE A 158 -31.95 19.57 -11.26
CA PHE A 158 -32.87 18.49 -11.57
C PHE A 158 -34.03 18.48 -10.56
N GLU A 159 -35.18 18.01 -10.99
CA GLU A 159 -36.35 17.76 -10.14
C GLU A 159 -37.12 16.60 -10.75
N PHE A 160 -37.49 15.61 -9.94
CA PHE A 160 -38.44 14.58 -10.36
C PHE A 160 -39.38 14.18 -9.23
N ASN A 161 -40.57 13.72 -9.63
CA ASN A 161 -41.66 13.42 -8.72
C ASN A 161 -41.70 11.93 -8.36
N PHE A 162 -42.25 11.64 -7.18
CA PHE A 162 -42.53 10.28 -6.72
C PHE A 162 -43.90 9.78 -7.19
N ASP A 163 -44.15 9.89 -8.50
CA ASP A 163 -45.38 9.45 -9.18
C ASP A 163 -45.16 8.28 -10.15
N THR A 164 -43.90 7.94 -10.45
CA THR A 164 -43.50 6.94 -11.44
C THR A 164 -42.46 5.99 -10.84
N PRO A 165 -42.63 4.65 -10.87
CA PRO A 165 -43.65 3.90 -11.61
C PRO A 165 -45.05 3.90 -10.96
N ALA A 166 -45.15 4.29 -9.69
CA ALA A 166 -46.42 4.49 -8.99
C ALA A 166 -46.28 5.59 -7.92
N GLU A 167 -47.38 6.29 -7.64
CA GLU A 167 -47.42 7.36 -6.63
C GLU A 167 -47.11 6.83 -5.23
N LEU A 168 -46.33 7.61 -4.46
CA LEU A 168 -46.10 7.33 -3.04
C LEU A 168 -47.39 7.56 -2.25
N THR A 169 -48.08 6.48 -1.93
CA THR A 169 -49.43 6.55 -1.33
C THR A 169 -49.44 6.72 0.19
N GLU A 170 -48.38 6.29 0.88
CA GLU A 170 -48.28 6.25 2.34
C GLU A 170 -47.13 7.11 2.88
N THR A 171 -47.26 7.58 4.11
CA THR A 171 -46.17 8.27 4.81
C THR A 171 -45.15 7.23 5.31
N PRO A 172 -43.87 7.28 4.87
CA PRO A 172 -42.82 6.35 5.32
C PRO A 172 -42.54 6.43 6.83
N ASP A 173 -41.72 5.52 7.34
CA ASP A 173 -40.97 5.69 8.60
C ASP A 173 -39.45 5.76 8.38
N SER A 174 -38.97 5.38 7.19
CA SER A 174 -37.58 5.56 6.79
C SER A 174 -37.41 5.70 5.28
N VAL A 175 -36.27 6.24 4.88
CA VAL A 175 -35.89 6.40 3.47
C VAL A 175 -34.43 6.03 3.25
N ILE A 176 -34.12 5.42 2.11
CA ILE A 176 -32.78 5.25 1.59
C ILE A 176 -32.64 6.16 0.38
N ILE A 177 -31.57 6.93 0.35
CA ILE A 177 -31.11 7.71 -0.81
C ILE A 177 -29.71 7.22 -1.14
N GLY A 178 -29.48 6.93 -2.42
CA GLY A 178 -28.16 6.57 -2.90
C GLY A 178 -27.90 7.05 -4.32
N PHE A 179 -26.62 7.15 -4.63
CA PHE A 179 -26.09 7.61 -5.90
C PHE A 179 -25.07 6.61 -6.39
N ILE A 180 -25.16 6.24 -7.66
CA ILE A 180 -24.34 5.21 -8.28
C ILE A 180 -23.84 5.74 -9.62
N HIS A 181 -22.56 5.56 -9.92
CA HIS A 181 -22.00 5.83 -11.24
C HIS A 181 -21.36 4.55 -11.80
N MET A 182 -21.88 4.05 -12.93
CA MET A 182 -21.42 2.80 -13.53
C MET A 182 -21.19 2.93 -15.02
N ALA A 183 -20.38 2.03 -15.56
CA ALA A 183 -20.18 1.82 -17.00
C ALA A 183 -19.90 0.34 -17.26
N ASN A 184 -20.34 -0.17 -18.41
CA ASN A 184 -20.06 -1.54 -18.86
C ASN A 184 -18.65 -1.74 -19.39
N ASP A 185 -18.10 -0.68 -19.98
CA ASP A 185 -16.82 -0.71 -20.63
C ASP A 185 -15.78 -0.09 -19.68
N PRO A 186 -14.75 -0.84 -19.27
CA PRO A 186 -13.72 -0.36 -18.35
C PRO A 186 -12.85 0.75 -18.95
N GLU A 187 -12.89 1.00 -20.27
CA GLU A 187 -12.20 2.12 -20.91
C GLU A 187 -12.95 3.44 -20.78
N VAL A 188 -14.18 3.41 -20.26
CA VAL A 188 -15.00 4.60 -20.10
C VAL A 188 -14.49 5.42 -18.91
N SER A 189 -14.53 6.74 -19.06
CA SER A 189 -14.20 7.71 -18.02
C SER A 189 -15.36 8.67 -17.83
N GLY A 190 -15.58 9.09 -16.59
CA GLY A 190 -16.63 10.02 -16.24
C GLY A 190 -16.71 10.32 -14.76
N ALA A 191 -17.48 11.35 -14.45
CA ALA A 191 -17.81 11.75 -13.10
C ALA A 191 -19.24 12.30 -13.01
N LEU A 192 -19.93 11.91 -11.95
CA LEU A 192 -21.17 12.53 -11.48
C LEU A 192 -20.81 13.42 -10.29
N THR A 193 -21.00 14.73 -10.42
CA THR A 193 -20.97 15.62 -9.26
C THR A 193 -22.39 15.95 -8.85
N ILE A 194 -22.69 15.90 -7.55
CA ILE A 194 -24.02 16.20 -7.00
C ILE A 194 -23.90 17.11 -5.79
N ASP A 195 -24.93 17.95 -5.63
CA ASP A 195 -25.06 18.81 -4.47
C ASP A 195 -26.50 19.27 -4.21
N LYS A 196 -26.75 19.77 -2.98
CA LYS A 196 -27.98 20.45 -2.54
C LYS A 196 -29.24 19.64 -2.80
N ILE A 197 -29.23 18.40 -2.33
CA ILE A 197 -30.30 17.41 -2.45
C ILE A 197 -31.39 17.70 -1.42
N GLU A 198 -32.64 17.88 -1.88
CA GLU A 198 -33.79 18.22 -1.03
C GLU A 198 -35.06 17.53 -1.53
N PHE A 199 -35.84 16.96 -0.61
CA PHE A 199 -37.21 16.53 -0.91
C PHE A 199 -38.15 17.72 -1.13
N THR A 200 -39.11 17.57 -2.03
CA THR A 200 -40.17 18.55 -2.31
C THR A 200 -41.51 18.13 -1.71
N GLY A 201 -42.39 19.11 -1.47
CA GLY A 201 -43.73 18.85 -0.91
C GLY A 201 -43.76 18.49 0.57
N VAL A 202 -42.69 18.80 1.33
CA VAL A 202 -42.55 18.47 2.76
C VAL A 202 -42.27 19.68 3.61
N GLU A 203 -42.62 19.59 4.90
CA GLU A 203 -42.35 20.65 5.88
C GLU A 203 -40.92 20.57 6.45
N SER A 204 -40.30 19.39 6.43
CA SER A 204 -38.94 19.16 6.91
C SER A 204 -38.20 18.08 6.09
N GLN A 205 -36.88 18.25 5.98
CA GLN A 205 -35.98 17.22 5.44
C GLN A 205 -35.66 16.17 6.53
N PRO A 206 -35.27 14.94 6.15
CA PRO A 206 -34.71 13.99 7.11
C PRO A 206 -33.49 14.60 7.81
N GLU A 207 -33.41 14.46 9.14
CA GLU A 207 -32.32 15.05 9.94
C GLU A 207 -30.94 14.54 9.53
N LEU A 208 -30.84 13.26 9.13
CA LEU A 208 -29.60 12.61 8.71
C LEU A 208 -29.34 12.68 7.21
N LEU A 209 -30.06 13.55 6.47
CA LEU A 209 -29.94 13.61 5.01
C LEU A 209 -28.55 14.04 4.55
N ASN A 210 -27.92 15.04 5.20
CA ASN A 210 -26.65 15.64 4.75
C ASN A 210 -26.64 15.93 3.24
N GLY A 211 -27.73 16.52 2.74
CA GLY A 211 -27.97 16.71 1.30
C GLY A 211 -27.21 17.88 0.69
N ASP A 212 -26.68 18.77 1.51
CA ASP A 212 -25.73 19.83 1.14
C ASP A 212 -24.27 19.35 1.17
N PHE A 213 -24.03 18.12 1.63
CA PHE A 213 -22.73 17.46 1.67
C PHE A 213 -21.62 18.27 2.35
N GLU A 214 -21.93 18.96 3.44
CA GLU A 214 -20.95 19.74 4.21
C GLU A 214 -20.35 18.95 5.37
N GLU A 215 -20.91 17.80 5.72
CA GLU A 215 -20.40 16.91 6.76
C GLU A 215 -19.74 15.67 6.14
N TRP A 216 -18.49 15.40 6.51
CA TRP A 216 -17.68 14.31 5.94
C TRP A 216 -17.02 13.46 7.01
N VAL A 217 -16.87 12.17 6.70
CA VAL A 217 -16.06 11.22 7.45
C VAL A 217 -14.75 11.01 6.71
N GLU A 218 -13.64 11.26 7.41
CA GLU A 218 -12.30 10.98 6.91
C GLU A 218 -11.91 9.54 7.25
N VAL A 219 -11.29 8.85 6.30
CA VAL A 219 -10.77 7.49 6.47
C VAL A 219 -9.31 7.43 6.03
N SER A 220 -8.57 6.51 6.63
CA SER A 220 -7.20 6.23 6.23
C SER A 220 -6.90 4.74 6.24
N ALA A 221 -5.91 4.39 5.45
CA ALA A 221 -5.36 3.05 5.38
C ALA A 221 -3.84 3.12 5.41
N GLU A 222 -3.20 2.08 5.92
CA GLU A 222 -1.74 1.97 5.98
C GLU A 222 -1.27 0.75 5.19
N LYS A 223 -0.19 0.92 4.43
CA LYS A 223 0.46 -0.14 3.65
C LYS A 223 1.93 -0.24 4.00
N ALA A 224 2.40 -1.46 4.27
CA ALA A 224 3.82 -1.72 4.47
C ALA A 224 4.59 -1.48 3.16
N ASP A 225 5.61 -0.62 3.20
CA ASP A 225 6.37 -0.26 2.01
C ASP A 225 7.13 -1.45 1.44
N ASN A 226 7.04 -1.66 0.11
CA ASN A 226 7.66 -2.76 -0.64
C ASN A 226 7.11 -4.16 -0.35
N TRP A 227 5.99 -4.26 0.37
CA TRP A 227 5.31 -5.52 0.65
C TRP A 227 3.88 -5.53 0.09
N TYR A 228 3.44 -6.71 -0.31
CA TYR A 228 2.15 -7.01 -0.90
C TYR A 228 1.42 -8.03 -0.05
N TYR A 229 0.14 -7.78 0.21
CA TYR A 229 -0.71 -8.63 1.02
C TYR A 229 -2.17 -8.33 0.71
N VAL A 230 -3.06 -9.27 1.03
CA VAL A 230 -4.49 -9.01 1.00
C VAL A 230 -4.81 -8.10 2.18
N TYR A 231 -5.25 -6.87 1.91
CA TYR A 231 -5.41 -5.84 2.95
C TYR A 231 -6.26 -6.31 4.13
N LYS A 232 -7.34 -7.04 3.86
CA LYS A 232 -8.25 -7.61 4.88
C LYS A 232 -7.57 -8.59 5.85
N THR A 233 -6.39 -9.08 5.51
CA THR A 233 -5.64 -10.07 6.29
C THR A 233 -4.37 -9.52 6.91
N GLY A 234 -3.92 -8.31 6.55
CA GLY A 234 -2.62 -7.78 6.94
C GLY A 234 -2.70 -6.41 7.58
N LYS A 235 -1.99 -6.17 8.67
CA LYS A 235 -1.94 -4.86 9.35
C LYS A 235 -0.62 -4.63 10.08
N LYS A 236 -0.37 -3.35 10.40
CA LYS A 236 0.69 -2.92 11.31
C LYS A 236 0.34 -3.32 12.75
N THR A 237 1.33 -3.74 13.52
CA THR A 237 1.18 -4.10 14.94
C THR A 237 2.35 -3.53 15.75
N ASP A 238 2.11 -3.17 17.02
CA ASP A 238 3.13 -2.69 17.97
C ASP A 238 3.72 -3.82 18.84
N ASP A 239 3.16 -5.03 18.74
CA ASP A 239 3.78 -6.27 19.22
C ASP A 239 4.87 -6.66 18.23
N ALA A 240 6.07 -6.10 18.42
CA ALA A 240 7.23 -6.25 17.56
C ALA A 240 8.41 -6.90 18.30
N TYR A 241 9.30 -7.57 17.56
CA TYR A 241 10.54 -8.12 18.13
C TYR A 241 11.58 -7.03 18.34
N ALA A 242 11.76 -6.16 17.35
CA ALA A 242 12.62 -4.98 17.42
C ALA A 242 11.90 -3.77 16.83
N GLY A 243 12.45 -2.57 17.05
CA GLY A 243 11.83 -1.36 16.55
C GLY A 243 10.50 -1.01 17.25
N GLN A 244 9.60 -0.36 16.53
CA GLN A 244 8.26 0.02 17.01
C GLN A 244 7.16 -0.87 16.44
N TYR A 245 7.38 -1.47 15.27
CA TYR A 245 6.32 -2.12 14.53
C TYR A 245 6.76 -3.47 13.96
N ALA A 246 5.79 -4.35 13.75
CA ALA A 246 5.93 -5.56 12.96
C ALA A 246 4.75 -5.71 12.00
N PHE A 247 4.80 -6.73 11.16
CA PHE A 247 3.67 -7.08 10.29
C PHE A 247 2.84 -8.21 10.90
N GLU A 248 1.52 -8.02 11.00
CA GLU A 248 0.57 -9.04 11.47
C GLU A 248 -0.32 -9.53 10.32
N LEU A 249 -0.27 -10.83 10.06
CA LEU A 249 -1.20 -11.55 9.19
C LEU A 249 -2.25 -12.28 10.03
N THR A 250 -3.51 -12.19 9.61
CA THR A 250 -4.64 -12.91 10.21
C THR A 250 -5.43 -13.65 9.13
N THR A 251 -5.70 -14.94 9.34
CA THR A 251 -6.63 -15.71 8.50
C THR A 251 -8.07 -15.37 8.88
N THR A 252 -8.88 -14.99 7.90
CA THR A 252 -10.30 -14.69 8.05
C THR A 252 -11.15 -15.81 7.44
N GLU A 253 -12.48 -15.70 7.54
CA GLU A 253 -13.39 -16.67 6.90
C GLU A 253 -13.25 -16.69 5.36
N ASP A 254 -12.99 -15.52 4.78
CA ASP A 254 -12.94 -15.33 3.32
C ASP A 254 -11.52 -15.42 2.74
N TYR A 255 -10.48 -15.16 3.54
CA TYR A 255 -9.11 -15.00 3.05
C TYR A 255 -8.06 -15.63 3.98
N GLY A 256 -7.17 -16.43 3.40
CA GLY A 256 -5.91 -16.81 4.05
C GLY A 256 -4.95 -15.63 4.08
N GLY A 257 -4.30 -15.36 5.22
CA GLY A 257 -3.36 -14.25 5.30
C GLY A 257 -2.08 -14.55 4.50
N ASN A 258 -1.71 -13.62 3.62
CA ASN A 258 -0.53 -13.70 2.76
C ASN A 258 0.30 -12.41 2.81
N LEU A 259 1.61 -12.51 2.93
CA LEU A 259 2.56 -11.40 2.85
C LEU A 259 3.70 -11.75 1.90
N SER A 260 3.98 -10.88 0.94
CA SER A 260 4.92 -11.14 -0.16
C SER A 260 5.73 -9.90 -0.52
N ASN A 261 7.01 -10.06 -0.86
CA ASN A 261 7.79 -9.02 -1.56
C ASN A 261 7.61 -9.08 -3.09
N GLY A 262 6.88 -10.08 -3.60
CA GLY A 262 6.54 -10.21 -5.01
C GLY A 262 5.08 -9.87 -5.25
N TYR A 263 4.83 -8.97 -6.20
CA TYR A 263 3.49 -8.65 -6.69
C TYR A 263 2.89 -9.82 -7.47
N GLN A 264 1.56 -9.96 -7.49
CA GLN A 264 0.81 -10.87 -8.33
C GLN A 264 -0.20 -10.04 -9.12
N GLU A 265 -0.11 -10.05 -10.45
CA GLU A 265 -0.97 -9.21 -11.31
C GLU A 265 -2.31 -9.89 -11.66
N ASP A 266 -2.41 -11.22 -11.55
CA ASP A 266 -3.63 -11.94 -11.91
C ASP A 266 -3.79 -13.27 -11.15
N TYR A 267 -5.04 -13.65 -10.81
CA TYR A 267 -5.37 -14.94 -10.18
C TYR A 267 -5.49 -16.09 -11.20
N SER A 268 -5.17 -15.82 -12.47
CA SER A 268 -5.00 -16.83 -13.52
C SER A 268 -3.62 -17.49 -13.41
N SER A 269 -3.53 -18.76 -13.83
CA SER A 269 -2.54 -19.76 -13.39
C SER A 269 -1.06 -19.53 -13.72
N ASP A 270 -0.67 -18.38 -14.26
CA ASP A 270 0.72 -18.06 -14.64
C ASP A 270 1.25 -16.87 -13.81
N ILE A 271 2.04 -17.19 -12.79
CA ILE A 271 2.38 -16.26 -11.71
C ILE A 271 3.60 -15.41 -12.07
N PHE A 272 3.40 -14.11 -12.30
CA PHE A 272 4.50 -13.13 -12.42
C PHE A 272 4.78 -12.49 -11.07
N PHE A 273 5.86 -12.91 -10.42
CA PHE A 273 6.42 -12.16 -9.28
C PHE A 273 7.58 -11.32 -9.76
N GLU A 274 7.52 -9.99 -9.57
CA GLU A 274 8.68 -9.15 -9.89
C GLU A 274 9.88 -9.47 -9.00
N GLY A 275 9.66 -9.96 -7.76
CA GLY A 275 10.67 -10.45 -6.80
C GLY A 275 11.76 -9.44 -6.43
N LEU A 276 12.57 -9.75 -5.43
CA LEU A 276 13.76 -8.94 -5.12
C LEU A 276 14.99 -9.50 -5.87
N PRO A 277 15.87 -8.65 -6.44
CA PRO A 277 17.14 -9.10 -7.01
C PRO A 277 17.96 -9.92 -6.02
N PHE A 278 18.36 -11.13 -6.43
CA PHE A 278 19.04 -12.07 -5.55
C PHE A 278 19.85 -13.10 -6.36
N THR A 279 21.15 -13.21 -6.09
CA THR A 279 22.07 -14.05 -6.87
C THR A 279 22.84 -15.10 -6.05
N ASN A 280 22.66 -15.14 -4.73
CA ASN A 280 23.39 -16.11 -3.90
C ASN A 280 22.85 -17.52 -4.14
N GLN A 281 23.76 -18.46 -4.36
CA GLN A 281 23.41 -19.88 -4.45
C GLN A 281 23.33 -20.53 -3.08
N ARG A 282 24.08 -20.00 -2.10
CA ARG A 282 24.09 -20.47 -0.71
C ARG A 282 23.93 -19.29 0.22
N ASP A 283 22.96 -19.40 1.10
CA ASP A 283 22.71 -18.42 2.15
C ASP A 283 21.88 -19.02 3.28
N VAL A 284 21.65 -18.22 4.31
CA VAL A 284 20.67 -18.48 5.35
C VAL A 284 19.74 -17.28 5.43
N PHE A 285 18.45 -17.52 5.21
CA PHE A 285 17.42 -16.52 5.45
C PHE A 285 17.00 -16.57 6.92
N GLU A 286 17.06 -15.43 7.60
CA GLU A 286 16.71 -15.29 9.00
C GLU A 286 15.53 -14.32 9.16
N PHE A 287 14.65 -14.61 10.10
CA PHE A 287 13.57 -13.71 10.50
C PHE A 287 13.08 -14.06 11.90
N TYR A 288 12.32 -13.14 12.51
CA TYR A 288 11.65 -13.36 13.77
C TYR A 288 10.15 -13.47 13.54
N TYR A 289 9.51 -14.41 14.22
CA TYR A 289 8.07 -14.59 14.12
C TYR A 289 7.43 -14.98 15.44
N LYS A 290 6.13 -14.70 15.53
CA LYS A 290 5.23 -15.14 16.60
C LYS A 290 3.97 -15.68 15.94
N LEU A 291 3.54 -16.87 16.32
CA LEU A 291 2.47 -17.59 15.62
C LEU A 291 1.48 -18.18 16.63
N THR A 292 0.21 -17.83 16.46
CA THR A 292 -0.93 -18.51 17.10
C THR A 292 -1.77 -19.14 16.00
N GLU A 293 -1.84 -20.46 15.97
CA GLU A 293 -2.79 -21.18 15.10
C GLU A 293 -4.14 -21.31 15.81
N ALA A 294 -5.22 -21.06 15.07
CA ALA A 294 -6.61 -21.27 15.50
C ALA A 294 -7.35 -22.07 14.43
N GLY A 295 -8.45 -22.75 14.77
CA GLY A 295 -9.18 -23.58 13.81
C GLY A 295 -8.40 -24.81 13.32
N ASP A 296 -8.79 -25.38 12.17
CA ASP A 296 -8.08 -26.51 11.55
C ASP A 296 -7.00 -26.02 10.57
N CYS A 297 -5.75 -26.26 10.92
CA CYS A 297 -4.57 -25.96 10.11
C CYS A 297 -3.88 -27.23 9.57
N SER A 298 -4.48 -28.42 9.73
CA SER A 298 -3.81 -29.70 9.48
C SER A 298 -3.39 -29.91 8.02
N GLU A 299 -4.21 -29.44 7.08
CA GLU A 299 -3.92 -29.54 5.63
C GLU A 299 -3.08 -28.36 5.12
N HIS A 300 -3.22 -27.18 5.73
CA HIS A 300 -2.56 -25.95 5.32
C HIS A 300 -2.05 -25.13 6.52
N PRO A 301 -0.96 -25.55 7.17
CA PRO A 301 -0.38 -24.80 8.29
C PRO A 301 0.33 -23.54 7.80
N SER A 302 0.70 -22.66 8.72
CA SER A 302 1.48 -21.46 8.38
C SER A 302 2.83 -21.84 7.76
N HIS A 303 3.22 -21.14 6.70
CA HIS A 303 4.47 -21.41 5.97
C HIS A 303 5.19 -20.12 5.57
N LEU A 304 6.51 -20.23 5.49
CA LEU A 304 7.35 -19.42 4.62
C LEU A 304 7.60 -20.18 3.32
N TYR A 305 7.44 -19.52 2.17
CA TYR A 305 7.92 -19.97 0.88
C TYR A 305 9.02 -19.05 0.37
N LEU A 306 10.19 -19.63 0.05
CA LEU A 306 11.26 -18.96 -0.69
C LEU A 306 11.22 -19.45 -2.14
N LYS A 307 10.80 -18.60 -3.06
CA LYS A 307 10.80 -18.91 -4.51
C LYS A 307 12.01 -18.25 -5.15
N PHE A 308 12.80 -19.03 -5.89
CA PHE A 308 13.99 -18.57 -6.59
C PHE A 308 13.71 -18.51 -8.09
N LEU A 309 13.86 -17.33 -8.68
CA LEU A 309 13.39 -17.02 -10.02
C LEU A 309 14.56 -16.73 -10.97
N ASN A 310 14.34 -16.95 -12.27
CA ASN A 310 15.25 -16.47 -13.32
C ASN A 310 14.96 -14.99 -13.68
N ASP A 311 15.72 -14.43 -14.63
CA ASP A 311 15.55 -13.03 -15.08
C ASP A 311 14.16 -12.77 -15.69
N ALA A 312 13.52 -13.79 -16.27
CA ALA A 312 12.18 -13.70 -16.85
C ALA A 312 11.05 -13.78 -15.80
N GLY A 313 11.39 -13.99 -14.52
CA GLY A 313 10.40 -14.12 -13.45
C GLY A 313 9.87 -15.55 -13.23
N GLU A 314 10.38 -16.54 -13.96
CA GLU A 314 9.94 -17.93 -13.82
C GLU A 314 10.57 -18.56 -12.58
N ALA A 315 9.75 -19.24 -11.76
CA ALA A 315 10.24 -19.95 -10.58
C ALA A 315 11.06 -21.20 -10.97
N LEU A 316 12.36 -21.16 -10.71
CA LEU A 316 13.29 -22.28 -10.91
C LEU A 316 13.26 -23.27 -9.74
N HIS A 317 13.00 -22.77 -8.53
CA HIS A 317 12.90 -23.60 -7.33
C HIS A 317 12.02 -22.92 -6.28
N THR A 318 11.42 -23.72 -5.39
CA THR A 318 10.67 -23.23 -4.24
C THR A 318 10.98 -24.08 -3.03
N ILE A 319 11.33 -23.43 -1.92
CA ILE A 319 11.49 -24.04 -0.61
C ILE A 319 10.26 -23.66 0.21
N GLY A 320 9.50 -24.65 0.66
CA GLY A 320 8.46 -24.48 1.67
C GLY A 320 9.01 -24.83 3.04
N HIS A 321 8.86 -23.92 4.00
CA HIS A 321 9.27 -24.10 5.38
C HIS A 321 8.05 -23.87 6.29
N GLN A 322 7.58 -24.94 6.93
CA GLN A 322 6.46 -24.88 7.85
C GLN A 322 6.87 -24.14 9.13
N LEU A 323 6.03 -23.20 9.56
CA LEU A 323 6.15 -22.52 10.84
C LEU A 323 5.35 -23.27 11.89
N HIS A 324 5.80 -23.19 13.14
CA HIS A 324 5.13 -23.83 14.26
C HIS A 324 4.71 -22.80 15.31
N PRO A 325 3.59 -23.00 16.02
CA PRO A 325 3.11 -22.06 17.02
C PRO A 325 4.20 -21.67 18.03
N SER A 326 4.28 -20.37 18.30
CA SER A 326 5.18 -19.78 19.29
C SER A 326 4.50 -18.58 19.92
N ALA A 327 4.32 -18.63 21.24
CA ALA A 327 3.71 -17.55 22.02
C ALA A 327 4.62 -16.33 22.18
N GLU A 328 5.93 -16.52 22.00
CA GLU A 328 6.94 -15.46 22.02
C GLU A 328 7.64 -15.38 20.66
N TYR A 329 8.29 -14.25 20.38
CA TYR A 329 9.09 -14.10 19.18
C TYR A 329 10.23 -15.12 19.15
N LYS A 330 10.25 -15.93 18.10
CA LYS A 330 11.25 -16.95 17.82
C LYS A 330 12.02 -16.57 16.55
N LYS A 331 13.35 -16.66 16.61
CA LYS A 331 14.20 -16.61 15.41
C LYS A 331 14.05 -17.92 14.62
N GLU A 332 13.85 -17.81 13.32
CA GLU A 332 13.91 -18.94 12.38
C GLU A 332 15.06 -18.75 11.40
N GLU A 333 15.64 -19.86 10.96
CA GLU A 333 16.79 -19.88 10.04
C GLU A 333 16.54 -20.92 8.94
N VAL A 334 16.44 -20.45 7.70
CA VAL A 334 16.19 -21.29 6.52
C VAL A 334 17.41 -21.27 5.62
N SER A 335 18.20 -22.34 5.69
CA SER A 335 19.39 -22.52 4.84
C SER A 335 19.03 -23.08 3.47
N PHE A 336 19.75 -22.65 2.44
CA PHE A 336 19.63 -23.22 1.08
C PHE A 336 20.97 -23.34 0.36
N ASP A 337 21.04 -24.29 -0.58
CA ASP A 337 22.18 -24.55 -1.46
C ASP A 337 21.68 -24.92 -2.86
N LEU A 338 21.61 -23.92 -3.73
CA LEU A 338 21.06 -23.97 -5.07
C LEU A 338 22.10 -24.43 -6.09
N ARG A 339 21.68 -25.26 -7.05
CA ARG A 339 22.54 -25.73 -8.16
C ARG A 339 22.54 -24.80 -9.38
N PHE A 340 21.90 -23.65 -9.26
CA PHE A 340 21.83 -22.60 -10.27
C PHE A 340 21.96 -21.24 -9.56
N VAL A 341 22.33 -20.21 -10.32
CA VAL A 341 22.36 -18.82 -9.83
C VAL A 341 20.97 -18.24 -10.05
N PRO A 342 20.20 -17.93 -8.99
CA PRO A 342 18.94 -17.21 -9.15
C PRO A 342 19.23 -15.78 -9.66
N ALA A 343 18.22 -15.17 -10.28
CA ALA A 343 18.24 -13.73 -10.55
C ALA A 343 17.48 -12.96 -9.47
N LYS A 344 16.41 -13.58 -8.94
CA LYS A 344 15.48 -12.96 -8.00
C LYS A 344 14.99 -13.95 -6.96
N ILE A 345 14.51 -13.44 -5.83
CA ILE A 345 13.86 -14.21 -4.78
C ILE A 345 12.51 -13.58 -4.37
N VAL A 346 11.53 -14.44 -4.13
CA VAL A 346 10.26 -14.08 -3.50
C VAL A 346 10.18 -14.76 -2.14
N MET A 347 9.96 -13.98 -1.10
CA MET A 347 9.61 -14.43 0.24
C MET A 347 8.10 -14.28 0.40
N ASN A 348 7.43 -15.37 0.73
CA ASN A 348 5.99 -15.39 0.90
C ASN A 348 5.61 -16.06 2.22
N PHE A 349 4.99 -15.32 3.12
CA PHE A 349 4.48 -15.82 4.39
C PHE A 349 2.98 -16.08 4.31
N THR A 350 2.54 -17.16 4.93
CA THR A 350 1.13 -17.54 5.04
C THR A 350 0.78 -17.84 6.49
N SER A 351 -0.38 -17.37 6.95
CA SER A 351 -0.87 -17.60 8.33
C SER A 351 -1.63 -18.93 8.50
N GLY A 352 -1.78 -19.73 7.44
CA GLY A 352 -2.46 -21.03 7.47
C GLY A 352 -3.97 -20.93 7.20
N SER A 353 -4.65 -22.06 7.07
CA SER A 353 -6.09 -22.11 6.73
C SER A 353 -7.05 -21.90 7.89
N GLY A 354 -6.56 -22.00 9.12
CA GLY A 354 -7.42 -21.97 10.28
C GLY A 354 -7.87 -20.54 10.61
N VAL A 355 -9.17 -20.27 10.49
CA VAL A 355 -9.77 -18.96 10.75
C VAL A 355 -9.40 -18.48 12.16
N GLY A 356 -8.88 -17.25 12.24
CA GLY A 356 -8.36 -16.65 13.46
C GLY A 356 -6.88 -16.93 13.74
N SER A 357 -6.18 -17.69 12.89
CA SER A 357 -4.73 -17.86 12.99
C SER A 357 -4.03 -16.52 12.76
N VAL A 358 -3.02 -16.22 13.57
CA VAL A 358 -2.28 -14.96 13.54
C VAL A 358 -0.78 -15.25 13.44
N LEU A 359 -0.16 -14.78 12.37
CA LEU A 359 1.28 -14.81 12.15
C LEU A 359 1.84 -13.38 12.18
N LYS A 360 2.74 -13.11 13.11
CA LYS A 360 3.54 -11.87 13.12
C LYS A 360 4.93 -12.16 12.61
N VAL A 361 5.45 -11.30 11.74
CA VAL A 361 6.80 -11.40 11.15
C VAL A 361 7.53 -10.09 11.37
N ASP A 362 8.82 -10.20 11.67
CA ASP A 362 9.69 -9.07 11.94
C ASP A 362 11.16 -9.40 11.62
N GLU A 363 12.00 -8.37 11.48
CA GLU A 363 13.46 -8.41 11.36
C GLU A 363 13.98 -9.51 10.41
N MET A 364 13.69 -9.38 9.11
CA MET A 364 14.19 -10.29 8.07
C MET A 364 15.59 -9.91 7.58
N CYS A 365 16.44 -10.88 7.28
CA CYS A 365 17.72 -10.64 6.61
C CYS A 365 18.28 -11.93 6.00
N PHE A 366 19.22 -11.78 5.07
CA PHE A 366 20.12 -12.88 4.70
C PHE A 366 21.43 -12.77 5.50
N GLN A 367 21.99 -13.89 5.96
CA GLN A 367 23.28 -13.87 6.67
C GLN A 367 24.41 -13.27 5.82
N SER A 368 24.33 -13.40 4.48
CA SER A 368 25.27 -12.72 3.57
C SER A 368 25.22 -11.20 3.70
N GLU A 369 24.05 -10.60 3.99
CA GLU A 369 23.87 -9.17 4.21
C GLU A 369 24.52 -8.74 5.53
N GLN A 370 24.41 -9.57 6.57
CA GLN A 370 25.04 -9.32 7.88
C GLN A 370 26.57 -9.50 7.86
N SER A 371 27.06 -10.41 7.02
CA SER A 371 28.48 -10.76 6.91
C SER A 371 29.25 -9.86 5.93
N GLY A 372 28.53 -9.14 5.07
CA GLY A 372 29.07 -8.04 4.29
C GLY A 372 29.37 -6.86 5.21
N LEU A 373 30.63 -6.45 5.29
CA LEU A 373 31.02 -5.20 5.96
C LEU A 373 30.17 -4.04 5.41
N ASN A 374 29.09 -3.66 6.10
CA ASN A 374 28.35 -2.40 5.98
C ASN A 374 28.68 -1.60 4.71
N ASP A 375 28.09 -1.95 3.58
CA ASP A 375 27.93 -1.00 2.47
C ASP A 375 26.80 -0.03 2.87
N ILE A 376 27.09 0.77 3.91
CA ILE A 376 26.43 2.05 4.07
C ILE A 376 26.59 2.74 2.73
N SER A 377 25.51 3.24 2.13
CA SER A 377 25.54 4.11 0.95
C SER A 377 26.49 5.27 1.24
N THR A 378 27.79 5.08 0.95
CA THR A 378 28.81 6.04 1.30
C THR A 378 28.98 6.97 0.15
N LYS A 379 28.55 8.22 0.34
CA LYS A 379 28.85 9.30 -0.60
C LYS A 379 30.37 9.44 -0.70
N GLU A 380 30.90 9.55 -1.92
CA GLU A 380 32.33 9.84 -2.10
C GLU A 380 32.63 11.28 -1.65
N ILE A 381 33.69 11.46 -0.89
CA ILE A 381 34.16 12.77 -0.41
C ILE A 381 35.61 12.95 -0.77
N SER A 382 36.02 14.11 -1.28
CA SER A 382 37.45 14.36 -1.56
C SER A 382 38.20 14.80 -0.30
N ILE A 383 39.34 14.17 -0.01
CA ILE A 383 40.28 14.57 1.04
C ILE A 383 41.58 15.07 0.42
N TYR A 384 42.13 16.17 0.93
CA TYR A 384 43.36 16.77 0.37
C TYR A 384 44.29 17.31 1.47
N PRO A 385 45.62 17.12 1.37
CA PRO A 385 46.31 16.34 0.36
C PRO A 385 46.14 14.84 0.61
N ASN A 386 46.10 14.07 -0.48
CA ASN A 386 46.16 12.62 -0.45
C ASN A 386 46.92 12.15 -1.71
N PRO A 387 48.12 11.57 -1.59
CA PRO A 387 48.79 11.13 -0.36
C PRO A 387 49.25 12.26 0.59
N THR A 388 49.43 11.95 1.88
CA THR A 388 49.90 12.90 2.91
C THR A 388 50.95 12.31 3.86
N ASP A 389 51.78 13.17 4.45
CA ASP A 389 52.73 12.82 5.52
C ASP A 389 52.23 13.19 6.92
N LYS A 390 51.35 14.19 7.04
CA LYS A 390 50.94 14.77 8.33
C LYS A 390 49.44 14.71 8.59
N GLY A 391 48.61 14.95 7.59
CA GLY A 391 47.17 15.12 7.77
C GLY A 391 46.48 15.55 6.48
N PHE A 392 45.16 15.53 6.49
CA PHE A 392 44.33 15.93 5.35
C PHE A 392 43.19 16.84 5.80
N TYR A 393 42.70 17.63 4.85
CA TYR A 393 41.58 18.54 5.02
C TYR A 393 40.29 17.94 4.47
N LEU A 394 39.19 18.28 5.13
CA LEU A 394 37.83 17.95 4.74
C LEU A 394 37.16 19.13 4.00
N PRO A 395 36.19 18.88 3.09
CA PRO A 395 35.42 19.94 2.44
C PRO A 395 34.65 20.80 3.46
N LYS A 396 34.74 22.13 3.33
CA LYS A 396 34.14 23.10 4.28
C LYS A 396 32.61 23.11 4.32
N ASN A 397 31.96 22.52 3.33
CA ASN A 397 30.51 22.50 3.17
C ASN A 397 29.84 21.31 3.90
N LEU A 398 30.59 20.53 4.68
CA LEU A 398 30.06 19.34 5.34
C LEU A 398 30.40 19.34 6.83
N ALA A 399 29.37 19.37 7.68
CA ALA A 399 29.54 19.30 9.12
C ALA A 399 29.77 17.83 9.56
N ILE A 400 31.01 17.50 9.90
CA ILE A 400 31.41 16.15 10.31
C ILE A 400 31.33 16.01 11.83
N ASN A 401 30.60 15.00 12.29
CA ASN A 401 30.45 14.67 13.70
C ASN A 401 31.59 13.78 14.20
N GLU A 402 32.08 12.87 13.35
CA GLU A 402 33.08 11.86 13.73
C GLU A 402 33.98 11.48 12.55
N VAL A 403 35.26 11.26 12.83
CA VAL A 403 36.26 10.72 11.89
C VAL A 403 36.86 9.45 12.48
N ARG A 404 36.73 8.33 11.76
CA ARG A 404 37.38 7.06 12.07
C ARG A 404 38.34 6.67 10.96
N ILE A 405 39.51 6.17 11.31
CA ILE A 405 40.49 5.63 10.36
C ILE A 405 40.75 4.18 10.71
N ILE A 406 40.58 3.30 9.73
CA ILE A 406 40.83 1.86 9.87
C ILE A 406 41.96 1.42 8.94
N ASN A 407 42.73 0.41 9.36
CA ASN A 407 43.73 -0.24 8.52
C ASN A 407 43.06 -1.28 7.58
N LEU A 408 43.85 -1.89 6.68
CA LEU A 408 43.35 -2.91 5.75
C LEU A 408 42.92 -4.23 6.41
N GLN A 409 43.23 -4.42 7.70
CA GLN A 409 42.77 -5.55 8.50
C GLN A 409 41.46 -5.24 9.25
N GLY A 410 40.87 -4.06 9.03
CA GLY A 410 39.63 -3.63 9.67
C GLY A 410 39.78 -3.10 11.09
N ALA A 411 41.01 -2.99 11.62
CA ALA A 411 41.23 -2.44 12.96
C ALA A 411 41.20 -0.91 12.91
N GLU A 412 40.46 -0.30 13.83
CA GLU A 412 40.47 1.14 14.07
C GLU A 412 41.83 1.57 14.62
N VAL A 413 42.49 2.48 13.90
CA VAL A 413 43.82 2.98 14.23
C VAL A 413 43.82 4.45 14.66
N LEU A 414 42.73 5.17 14.41
CA LEU A 414 42.55 6.55 14.86
C LEU A 414 41.06 6.89 14.96
N ASN A 415 40.69 7.53 16.07
CA ASN A 415 39.37 8.11 16.30
C ASN A 415 39.55 9.58 16.68
N GLY A 416 38.84 10.49 16.01
CA GLY A 416 38.95 11.91 16.30
C GLY A 416 37.72 12.72 15.87
N SER A 417 37.63 13.92 16.45
CA SER A 417 36.70 14.97 16.01
C SER A 417 37.42 15.93 15.08
N ASP A 418 36.71 16.49 14.11
CA ASP A 418 37.27 17.54 13.26
C ASP A 418 37.69 18.78 14.08
N LYS A 419 38.95 19.23 13.91
CA LYS A 419 39.44 20.51 14.45
C LYS A 419 39.75 21.43 13.27
N ASN A 420 38.79 22.29 12.92
CA ASN A 420 38.89 23.24 11.79
C ASN A 420 39.07 22.58 10.40
N ASN A 421 38.27 21.56 10.08
CA ASN A 421 38.34 20.79 8.82
C ASN A 421 39.69 20.11 8.57
N TYR A 422 40.42 19.71 9.61
CA TYR A 422 41.73 19.07 9.51
C TYR A 422 41.86 17.85 10.41
N VAL A 423 42.35 16.75 9.83
CA VAL A 423 42.60 15.47 10.50
C VAL A 423 44.10 15.19 10.48
N ASP A 424 44.72 15.11 11.66
CA ASP A 424 46.12 14.75 11.85
C ASP A 424 46.28 13.22 11.81
N VAL A 425 47.17 12.74 10.95
CA VAL A 425 47.53 11.31 10.79
C VAL A 425 49.02 11.07 10.91
N SER A 426 49.77 12.02 11.46
CA SER A 426 51.23 11.96 11.58
C SER A 426 51.72 10.80 12.44
N SER A 427 50.87 10.31 13.35
CA SER A 427 51.12 9.14 14.21
C SER A 427 50.98 7.79 13.48
N LEU A 428 50.34 7.76 12.30
CA LEU A 428 50.12 6.52 11.56
C LEU A 428 51.37 6.11 10.77
N ALA A 429 51.64 4.80 10.73
CA ALA A 429 52.70 4.24 9.89
C ALA A 429 52.40 4.45 8.40
N LYS A 430 53.45 4.42 7.57
CA LYS A 430 53.31 4.48 6.11
C LYS A 430 52.42 3.34 5.61
N GLY A 431 51.42 3.64 4.80
CA GLY A 431 50.45 2.64 4.39
C GLY A 431 49.17 3.20 3.78
N VAL A 432 48.27 2.27 3.45
CA VAL A 432 46.92 2.57 2.96
C VAL A 432 45.93 2.36 4.09
N TYR A 433 45.03 3.31 4.25
CA TYR A 433 43.98 3.30 5.26
C TYR A 433 42.63 3.63 4.62
N ILE A 434 41.55 3.32 5.33
CA ILE A 434 40.20 3.76 4.98
C ILE A 434 39.76 4.79 6.02
N VAL A 435 39.30 5.94 5.53
CA VAL A 435 38.70 7.01 6.34
C VAL A 435 37.19 6.86 6.24
N LEU A 436 36.54 6.81 7.40
CA LEU A 436 35.09 6.79 7.57
C LEU A 436 34.68 8.09 8.29
N LEU A 437 33.76 8.84 7.71
CA LEU A 437 33.26 10.10 8.25
C LEU A 437 31.76 10.00 8.48
N ASN A 438 31.29 10.36 9.68
CA ASN A 438 29.86 10.45 9.97
C ASN A 438 29.42 11.92 9.96
N SER A 439 28.40 12.25 9.16
CA SER A 439 27.73 13.55 9.14
C SER A 439 26.23 13.37 9.37
N LYS A 440 25.48 14.47 9.54
CA LYS A 440 24.00 14.42 9.56
C LYS A 440 23.38 13.99 8.22
N GLU A 441 24.13 14.14 7.12
CA GLU A 441 23.69 13.84 5.76
C GLU A 441 24.07 12.43 5.29
N GLY A 442 24.72 11.65 6.16
CA GLY A 442 25.12 10.27 5.92
C GLY A 442 26.58 9.98 6.27
N VAL A 443 27.05 8.80 5.86
CA VAL A 443 28.42 8.34 6.06
C VAL A 443 29.21 8.49 4.78
N TYR A 444 30.48 8.89 4.88
CA TYR A 444 31.38 9.06 3.75
C TYR A 444 32.61 8.17 3.92
N LYS A 445 33.14 7.67 2.81
CA LYS A 445 34.31 6.78 2.77
C LYS A 445 35.34 7.30 1.78
N ASN A 446 36.61 7.32 2.17
CA ASN A 446 37.71 7.55 1.24
C ASN A 446 38.95 6.75 1.61
N LYS A 447 39.74 6.37 0.62
CA LYS A 447 41.07 5.80 0.76
C LYS A 447 42.09 6.89 1.11
N LEU A 448 42.86 6.70 2.17
CA LEU A 448 43.99 7.54 2.55
C LEU A 448 45.32 6.84 2.25
N ILE A 449 46.26 7.57 1.66
CA ILE A 449 47.63 7.11 1.44
C ILE A 449 48.57 7.91 2.34
N LYS A 450 49.11 7.26 3.38
CA LYS A 450 50.13 7.82 4.28
C LYS A 450 51.53 7.52 3.73
N LYS A 451 52.28 8.58 3.44
CA LYS A 451 53.66 8.51 2.92
C LYS A 451 54.71 8.34 4.02
#